data_AF-A0A6I3S3J2-F1
#
_entry.id   AF-A0A6I3S3J2-F1
#
_cell.length_a   1.000
_cell.length_b   1.000
_cell.length_c   1.000
_cell.angle_alpha   90.00
_cell.angle_beta   90.00
_cell.angle_gamma   90.00
#
_symmetry.space_group_name_H-M   'P 1'
#
loop_
_entity.id
_entity.type
_entity.pdbx_description
1 polymer ?
#
loop_
_entity_poly.entity_id
_entity_poly.type
_entity_poly.pdbx_seq_one_letter_code
_entity_poly.pdbx_strand_id
1 'polypeptide(L)' 'MRINNVEYPNVSIRVIESKRVVGLTGPKSIHLYEANIKRGAVIQKRASENIAELQDWILLKVGG' A
#
# COMPACT_ATOMS: atom_id res chain seq x y z
N MET A 1 -11.00 2.74 1.18
CA MET A 1 -9.92 3.76 1.16
C MET A 1 -10.32 4.87 0.21
N ARG A 2 -10.07 6.16 0.53
CA ARG A 2 -10.42 7.28 -0.36
C ARG A 2 -9.17 7.82 -1.05
N ILE A 3 -9.18 7.90 -2.38
CA ILE A 3 -8.09 8.49 -3.18
C ILE A 3 -8.73 9.51 -4.12
N ASN A 4 -8.21 10.74 -4.16
CA ASN A 4 -8.73 11.82 -5.02
C ASN A 4 -10.26 11.99 -4.93
N ASN A 5 -10.79 12.04 -3.70
CA ASN A 5 -12.22 12.19 -3.43
C ASN A 5 -13.10 10.99 -3.82
N VAL A 6 -12.56 10.00 -4.53
CA VAL A 6 -13.23 8.74 -4.91
C VAL A 6 -13.01 7.69 -3.82
N GLU A 7 -14.09 7.05 -3.39
CA GLU A 7 -14.02 5.95 -2.45
C GLU A 7 -13.82 4.62 -3.19
N TYR A 8 -12.78 3.89 -2.80
CA TYR A 8 -12.50 2.55 -3.25
C TYR A 8 -12.77 1.59 -2.08
N PRO A 9 -14.01 1.05 -1.95
CA PRO A 9 -14.36 0.12 -0.88
C PRO A 9 -13.66 -1.23 -1.03
N ASN A 10 -13.26 -1.56 -2.25
CA ASN A 10 -12.58 -2.81 -2.60
C ASN A 10 -11.05 -2.74 -2.41
N VAL A 11 -10.54 -1.59 -1.94
CA VAL A 11 -9.11 -1.37 -1.76
C VAL A 11 -8.80 -1.14 -0.28
N SER A 12 -7.80 -1.86 0.20
CA SER A 12 -7.24 -1.68 1.55
C SER A 12 -5.72 -1.66 1.48
N ILE A 13 -5.10 -0.82 2.32
CA ILE A 13 -3.67 -0.86 2.57
C ILE A 13 -3.49 -1.14 4.06
N ARG A 14 -2.61 -2.08 4.38
CA ARG A 14 -2.25 -2.42 5.76
C ARG A 14 -0.74 -2.51 5.91
N VAL A 15 -0.24 -2.24 7.10
CA VAL A 15 1.16 -2.54 7.44
C VAL A 15 1.26 -4.04 7.68
N ILE A 16 2.16 -4.72 6.97
CA ILE A 16 2.41 -6.16 7.14
C ILE A 16 3.73 -6.43 7.87
N GLU A 17 4.67 -5.49 7.82
CA GLU A 17 5.93 -5.60 8.53
C GLU A 17 6.39 -4.23 9.00
N SER A 18 7.04 -4.18 10.16
CA SER A 18 7.68 -2.98 10.68
C SER A 18 9.05 -3.38 11.18
N LYS A 19 10.10 -2.89 10.51
CA LYS A 19 11.48 -3.13 10.89
C LYS A 19 12.09 -1.84 11.41
N ARG A 20 12.77 -1.92 12.55
CA ARG A 20 13.57 -0.82 13.09
C ARG A 20 15.00 -1.03 12.64
N VAL A 21 15.51 -0.12 11.83
CA VAL A 21 16.86 -0.19 11.27
C VAL A 21 17.68 0.93 11.87
N VAL A 22 18.87 0.62 12.39
CA VAL A 22 19.79 1.64 12.91
C VAL A 22 20.63 2.15 11.75
N GLY A 23 20.34 3.36 11.29
CA GLY A 23 21.12 4.04 10.26
C GLY A 23 22.22 4.93 10.86
N LEU A 24 23.06 5.47 9.99
CA LEU A 24 24.14 6.41 10.38
C LEU A 24 23.63 7.67 11.11
N THR A 25 22.38 8.08 10.86
CA THR A 25 21.73 9.24 11.49
C THR A 25 20.81 8.86 12.66
N GLY A 26 20.80 7.59 13.07
CA GLY A 26 19.99 7.09 14.18
C GLY A 26 18.95 6.02 13.76
N PRO A 27 18.14 5.56 14.73
CA PRO A 27 17.13 4.54 14.48
C PRO A 27 16.01 5.06 13.57
N LYS A 28 15.80 4.38 12.45
CA LYS A 28 14.72 4.62 11.49
C LYS A 28 13.75 3.44 11.52
N SER A 29 12.46 3.73 11.61
CA SER A 29 11.43 2.71 11.38
C SER A 29 11.11 2.65 9.90
N ILE A 30 11.20 1.45 9.32
CA ILE A 30 10.76 1.18 7.95
C ILE A 30 9.55 0.26 8.05
N HIS A 31 8.47 0.64 7.39
CA HIS A 31 7.24 -0.12 7.37
C HIS A 31 7.04 -0.70 5.96
N LEU A 32 6.73 -1.99 5.89
CA LEU A 32 6.28 -2.64 4.66
C LEU A 32 4.75 -2.60 4.66
N TYR A 33 4.21 -2.00 3.61
CA TYR A 33 2.79 -1.88 3.40
C TYR A 33 2.34 -2.91 2.36
N GLU A 34 1.16 -3.47 2.53
CA GLU A 34 0.50 -4.33 1.56
C GLU A 34 -0.81 -3.70 1.13
N ALA A 35 -0.93 -3.42 -0.17
CA ALA A 35 -2.17 -3.07 -0.82
C ALA A 35 -2.90 -4.33 -1.28
N ASN A 36 -4.20 -4.38 -1.00
CA ASN A 36 -5.11 -5.42 -1.45
C ASN A 36 -6.23 -4.78 -2.27
N ILE A 37 -6.45 -5.28 -3.49
CA ILE A 37 -7.54 -4.86 -4.38
C ILE A 37 -8.42 -6.07 -4.66
N LYS A 38 -9.68 -6.01 -4.24
CA LYS A 38 -10.69 -7.06 -4.48
C LYS A 38 -11.48 -6.73 -5.75
N ARG A 39 -11.44 -7.58 -6.77
CA ARG A 39 -12.24 -7.43 -8.00
C ARG A 39 -13.01 -8.72 -8.25
N GLY A 40 -14.25 -8.78 -7.73
CA GLY A 40 -15.06 -10.00 -7.74
C GLY A 40 -14.39 -11.12 -6.93
N ALA A 41 -14.10 -12.24 -7.60
CA ALA A 41 -13.42 -13.40 -7.01
C ALA A 41 -11.89 -13.27 -6.97
N VAL A 42 -11.30 -12.29 -7.68
CA VAL A 42 -9.86 -12.10 -7.76
C VAL A 42 -9.40 -11.08 -6.73
N ILE A 43 -8.37 -11.43 -5.96
CA ILE A 43 -7.69 -10.51 -5.03
C ILE A 43 -6.29 -10.29 -5.55
N GLN A 44 -5.99 -9.06 -5.95
CA GLN A 44 -4.64 -8.64 -6.29
C GLN A 44 -3.96 -8.06 -5.05
N LYS A 45 -2.72 -8.47 -4.79
CA LYS A 45 -1.94 -8.00 -3.66
C LYS A 45 -0.61 -7.44 -4.14
N ARG A 46 -0.15 -6.37 -3.52
CA ARG A 46 1.18 -5.81 -3.76
C ARG A 46 1.76 -5.29 -2.45
N ALA A 47 3.00 -5.65 -2.17
CA ALA A 47 3.74 -5.11 -1.04
C ALA A 47 4.78 -4.08 -1.53
N SER A 48 4.93 -2.98 -0.81
CA SER A 48 6.02 -2.02 -0.98
C SER A 48 6.24 -1.25 0.32
N GLU A 49 7.49 -0.82 0.55
CA GLU A 49 7.86 0.05 1.65
C GLU A 49 7.45 1.51 1.39
N ASN A 50 7.10 1.83 0.13
CA ASN A 50 6.67 3.15 -0.29
C ASN A 50 5.16 3.19 -0.54
N ILE A 51 4.44 3.97 0.28
CA ILE A 51 2.99 4.17 0.15
C ILE A 51 2.65 4.81 -1.21
N ALA A 52 3.47 5.73 -1.72
CA ALA A 52 3.19 6.39 -2.99
C ALA A 52 3.20 5.41 -4.17
N GLU A 53 4.14 4.46 -4.19
CA GLU A 53 4.17 3.40 -5.21
C GLU A 53 2.92 2.50 -5.13
N LEU A 54 2.44 2.21 -3.92
CA LEU A 54 1.21 1.43 -3.76
C LEU A 54 -0.01 2.20 -4.23
N GLN A 55 -0.09 3.51 -3.95
CA GLN A 55 -1.18 4.37 -4.42
C GLN A 55 -1.21 4.46 -5.95
N ASP A 56 -0.05 4.66 -6.60
CA ASP A 56 0.05 4.70 -8.05
C ASP A 56 -0.37 3.36 -8.68
N TRP A 57 0.13 2.24 -8.14
CA TRP A 57 -0.28 0.91 -8.58
C TRP A 57 -1.78 0.65 -8.41
N ILE A 58 -2.38 1.11 -7.29
CA ILE A 58 -3.82 1.00 -7.07
C ILE A 58 -4.55 1.77 -8.17
N LEU A 59 -4.18 3.04 -8.40
CA LEU A 59 -4.79 3.90 -9.40
C LEU A 59 -4.72 3.28 -10.80
N LEU A 60 -3.59 2.69 -11.18
CA LEU A 60 -3.44 1.96 -12.45
C LEU A 60 -4.37 0.75 -12.57
N LYS A 61 -4.75 0.11 -11.46
CA LYS A 61 -5.60 -1.09 -11.47
C LYS A 61 -7.09 -0.79 -11.34
N VAL A 62 -7.46 0.34 -10.76
CA VAL A 62 -8.86 0.74 -10.51
C VAL A 62 -9.36 1.85 -11.43
N GLY A 63 -8.46 2.67 -11.98
CA GLY A 63 -8.78 3.79 -12.87
C GLY A 63 -8.70 3.46 -14.36
N GLY A 64 -8.38 2.22 -14.72
CA GLY A 64 -8.35 1.71 -16.10
C GLY A 64 -9.52 0.81 -16.45
#